data_AF-A0A917CXK4-F1
#
_entry.id   AF-A0A917CXK4-F1
#
_cell.length_a   1.000
_cell.length_b   1.000
_cell.length_c   1.000
_cell.angle_alpha   90.00
_cell.angle_beta   90.00
_cell.angle_gamma   90.00
#
_symmetry.space_group_name_H-M   'P 1'
#
loop_
_entity.id
_entity.type
_entity.pdbx_description
1 polymer ?
#
loop_
_entity_poly.entity_id
_entity_poly.type
_entity_poly.pdbx_seq_one_letter_code
_entity_poly.pdbx_strand_id
1 'polypeptide(L)'
;MASTEQSVSAMIESYREIIGSFVSGSTSASEFEAAYLRHFKDDRTQVSGSEYDTLERLFFDVDDYVEDPGLRDGPKDIGPDELRARARRAFDVLYS
;
A
#
# COMPACT_ATOMS: atom_id res chain seq x y z
N MET A 1 -28.89 -6.44 4.48
CA MET A 1 -27.75 -5.64 3.98
C MET A 1 -26.55 -6.10 4.79
N ALA A 2 -25.69 -6.95 4.22
CA ALA A 2 -24.35 -7.13 4.80
C ALA A 2 -23.67 -5.77 4.59
N SER A 3 -23.66 -4.98 5.66
CA SER A 3 -23.50 -3.53 5.61
C SER A 3 -22.10 -3.17 5.11
N THR A 4 -22.01 -2.12 4.30
CA THR A 4 -20.77 -1.58 3.70
C THR A 4 -19.54 -1.64 4.61
N GLU A 5 -19.70 -1.43 5.92
CA GLU A 5 -18.66 -1.56 6.94
C GLU A 5 -17.98 -2.94 7.01
N GLN A 6 -18.71 -4.04 6.82
CA GLN A 6 -18.14 -5.39 6.80
C GLN A 6 -17.28 -5.60 5.56
N SER A 7 -17.71 -5.08 4.40
CA SER A 7 -16.92 -5.14 3.16
C SER A 7 -15.67 -4.28 3.25
N VAL A 8 -15.79 -3.06 3.81
CA VAL A 8 -14.65 -2.17 4.07
C VAL A 8 -13.65 -2.84 5.02
N SER A 9 -14.13 -3.43 6.12
CA SER A 9 -13.27 -4.14 7.07
C SER A 9 -12.55 -5.34 6.43
N ALA A 10 -13.27 -6.12 5.61
CA ALA A 10 -12.69 -7.26 4.90
C ALA A 10 -11.62 -6.82 3.88
N MET A 11 -11.88 -5.73 3.15
CA MET A 11 -10.91 -5.13 2.24
C MET A 11 -9.66 -4.71 3.00
N ILE A 12 -9.78 -3.87 4.03
CA ILE A 12 -8.63 -3.36 4.79
C ILE A 12 -7.82 -4.52 5.39
N GLU A 13 -8.48 -5.47 6.05
CA GLU A 13 -7.77 -6.58 6.72
C GLU A 13 -6.92 -7.39 5.73
N SER A 14 -7.33 -7.49 4.46
CA SER A 14 -6.56 -8.18 3.43
C SER A 14 -5.19 -7.53 3.14
N TYR A 15 -5.00 -6.24 3.44
CA TYR A 15 -3.74 -5.52 3.25
C TYR A 15 -2.87 -5.46 4.52
N ARG A 16 -3.40 -5.85 5.69
CA ARG A 16 -2.75 -5.62 6.98
C ARG A 16 -1.37 -6.25 7.05
N GLU A 17 -1.24 -7.51 6.63
CA GLU A 17 0.02 -8.23 6.68
C GLU A 17 1.06 -7.63 5.73
N ILE A 18 0.65 -7.27 4.50
CA ILE A 18 1.54 -6.75 3.45
C ILE A 18 2.11 -5.40 3.88
N ILE A 19 1.25 -4.45 4.27
CA ILE A 19 1.67 -3.11 4.67
C ILE A 19 2.40 -3.15 6.02
N GLY A 20 1.88 -3.93 6.99
CA GLY A 20 2.45 -4.05 8.33
C GLY A 20 3.85 -4.66 8.35
N SER A 21 4.11 -5.65 7.50
CA SER A 21 5.44 -6.26 7.38
C SER A 21 6.46 -5.27 6.84
N PHE A 22 6.07 -4.44 5.87
CA PHE A 22 6.97 -3.44 5.30
C PHE A 22 7.26 -2.29 6.26
N VAL A 23 6.21 -1.80 6.94
CA VAL A 23 6.32 -0.73 7.95
C VAL A 23 7.19 -1.15 9.14
N SER A 24 7.10 -2.41 9.56
CA SER A 24 7.93 -2.95 10.64
C SER A 24 9.37 -3.29 10.23
N GLY A 25 9.69 -3.20 8.93
CA GLY A 25 11.00 -3.55 8.39
C GLY A 25 11.21 -5.05 8.20
N SER A 26 10.15 -5.86 8.31
CA SER A 26 10.20 -7.31 8.08
C SER A 26 10.36 -7.67 6.60
N THR A 27 9.96 -6.77 5.69
CA THR A 27 10.15 -6.92 4.24
C THR A 27 10.88 -5.70 3.66
N SER A 28 11.61 -5.94 2.57
CA SER A 28 12.24 -4.90 1.75
C SER A 28 11.22 -4.12 0.91
N ALA A 29 11.65 -3.00 0.32
CA ALA A 29 10.79 -2.19 -0.54
C ALA A 29 10.41 -2.91 -1.84
N SER A 30 11.38 -3.57 -2.50
CA SER A 30 11.10 -4.44 -3.67
C SER A 30 10.13 -5.60 -3.36
N GLU A 31 10.28 -6.27 -2.21
CA GLU A 31 9.34 -7.34 -1.82
C GLU A 31 7.94 -6.79 -1.55
N PHE A 32 7.85 -5.64 -0.89
CA PHE A 32 6.60 -4.95 -0.63
C PHE A 32 5.91 -4.51 -1.92
N GLU A 33 6.63 -3.88 -2.85
CA GLU A 33 6.13 -3.45 -4.16
C GLU A 33 5.47 -4.63 -4.89
N ALA A 34 6.22 -5.72 -5.07
CA ALA A 34 5.73 -6.90 -5.77
C ALA A 34 4.49 -7.51 -5.09
N ALA A 35 4.50 -7.62 -3.76
CA ALA A 35 3.38 -8.17 -3.00
C ALA A 35 2.14 -7.26 -3.08
N TYR A 36 2.32 -5.95 -2.92
CA TYR A 36 1.25 -4.96 -2.93
C TYR A 36 0.60 -4.84 -4.31
N LEU A 37 1.39 -4.67 -5.37
CA LEU A 37 0.87 -4.55 -6.74
C LEU A 37 0.11 -5.80 -7.18
N ARG A 38 0.59 -6.99 -6.80
CA ARG A 38 -0.12 -8.25 -7.07
C ARG A 38 -1.45 -8.29 -6.33
N HIS A 39 -1.43 -8.03 -5.02
CA HIS A 39 -2.63 -8.08 -4.20
C HIS A 39 -3.67 -7.06 -4.68
N PHE A 40 -3.27 -5.81 -4.93
CA PHE A 40 -4.16 -4.75 -5.39
C PHE A 40 -4.84 -5.07 -6.74
N LYS A 41 -4.13 -5.74 -7.67
CA LYS A 41 -4.70 -6.13 -8.97
C LYS A 41 -5.69 -7.29 -8.87
N ASP A 42 -5.48 -8.20 -7.92
CA ASP A 42 -6.27 -9.42 -7.76
C ASP A 42 -7.39 -9.28 -6.71
N ASP A 43 -7.44 -8.16 -5.98
CA ASP A 43 -8.36 -7.92 -4.87
C ASP A 43 -9.81 -7.73 -5.35
N ARG A 44 -10.63 -8.75 -5.12
CA ARG A 44 -12.07 -8.75 -5.42
C ARG A 44 -12.94 -8.17 -4.31
N THR A 45 -12.33 -7.74 -3.21
CA THR A 45 -13.01 -7.19 -2.04
C THR A 45 -13.04 -5.66 -2.04
N GLN A 46 -12.41 -5.02 -3.04
CA GLN A 46 -12.37 -3.57 -3.16
C GLN A 46 -13.77 -2.95 -3.20
N VAL A 47 -13.99 -2.02 -2.28
CA VAL A 47 -15.20 -1.21 -2.19
C VAL A 47 -14.80 0.26 -2.11
N SER A 48 -15.42 1.10 -2.93
CA SER A 48 -15.13 2.54 -2.94
C SER A 48 -15.40 3.18 -1.58
N GLY A 49 -14.55 4.11 -1.17
CA GLY A 49 -14.60 4.78 0.13
C GLY A 49 -13.25 5.36 0.51
N SER A 50 -13.19 6.07 1.63
CA SER A 50 -11.96 6.71 2.13
C SER A 50 -10.79 5.73 2.32
N GLU A 51 -11.11 4.50 2.68
CA GLU A 51 -10.13 3.44 2.92
C GLU A 51 -9.56 2.94 1.60
N TYR A 52 -10.40 2.77 0.59
CA TYR A 52 -9.94 2.46 -0.77
C TYR A 52 -9.11 3.61 -1.35
N ASP A 53 -9.52 4.87 -1.18
CA ASP A 53 -8.75 6.03 -1.65
C ASP A 53 -7.34 6.07 -1.02
N THR A 54 -7.22 5.60 0.24
CA THR A 54 -5.93 5.47 0.93
C THR A 54 -5.07 4.37 0.31
N LEU A 55 -5.66 3.21 0.00
CA LEU A 55 -4.98 2.10 -0.68
C LEU A 55 -4.60 2.45 -2.13
N GLU A 56 -5.45 3.16 -2.85
CA GLU A 56 -5.19 3.63 -4.22
C GLU A 56 -4.08 4.67 -4.24
N ARG A 57 -4.06 5.60 -3.27
CA ARG A 57 -2.93 6.53 -3.14
C ARG A 57 -1.62 5.79 -2.89
N LEU A 58 -1.63 4.79 -2.00
CA LEU A 58 -0.45 3.96 -1.75
C LEU A 58 -0.06 3.14 -2.99
N PHE A 59 -1.02 2.71 -3.82
CA PHE A 59 -0.73 2.09 -5.11
C PHE A 59 0.09 3.02 -6.00
N PHE A 60 -0.28 4.30 -6.12
CA PHE A 60 0.51 5.27 -6.88
C PHE A 60 1.89 5.51 -6.27
N ASP A 61 2.00 5.55 -4.93
CA ASP A 61 3.30 5.66 -4.26
C ASP A 61 4.20 4.44 -4.56
N VAL A 62 3.61 3.24 -4.65
CA VAL A 62 4.31 2.01 -5.03
C VAL A 62 4.68 2.00 -6.51
N ASP A 63 3.85 2.55 -7.40
CA ASP A 63 4.15 2.67 -8.84
C ASP A 63 5.26 3.72 -9.11
N ASP A 64 5.35 4.75 -8.28
CA ASP A 64 6.42 5.76 -8.30
C ASP A 64 7.74 5.25 -7.64
N TYR A 65 7.78 4.03 -7.09
CA TYR A 65 8.97 3.51 -6.41
C TYR A 65 10.04 3.01 -7.40
N VAL A 66 11.30 3.35 -7.12
CA VAL A 66 12.46 2.88 -7.86
C VAL A 66 13.56 2.43 -6.90
N GLU A 67 13.93 1.14 -6.95
CA GLU A 67 14.97 0.56 -6.09
C GLU A 67 16.33 1.23 -6.31
N ASP A 68 16.78 1.35 -7.57
CA ASP A 68 18.10 1.91 -7.90
C ASP A 68 18.08 3.46 -7.85
N PRO A 69 18.84 4.10 -6.93
CA PRO A 69 18.93 5.56 -6.88
C PRO A 69 19.47 6.21 -8.15
N GLY A 70 20.27 5.49 -8.95
CA GLY A 70 20.80 5.97 -10.22
C GLY A 70 19.78 5.98 -11.36
N LEU A 71 18.66 5.29 -11.19
CA LEU A 71 17.54 5.24 -12.14
C LEU A 71 16.37 6.13 -11.72
N ARG A 72 16.45 6.81 -10.56
CA ARG A 72 15.46 7.79 -10.09
C ARG A 72 15.61 9.11 -10.83
N ASP A 73 15.10 9.19 -12.04
CA ASP A 73 15.20 10.37 -12.91
C ASP A 73 13.87 11.13 -13.08
N GLY A 74 12.77 10.52 -12.65
CA GLY A 74 11.44 11.11 -12.64
C GLY A 74 11.20 12.05 -11.46
N PRO A 75 10.37 13.10 -11.63
CA PRO A 75 10.07 14.06 -10.57
C PRO A 75 9.24 13.47 -9.41
N LYS A 76 8.72 12.25 -9.59
CA LYS A 76 7.91 11.54 -8.61
C LYS A 76 8.63 10.34 -8.00
N ASP A 77 9.77 9.94 -8.57
CA ASP A 77 10.44 8.71 -8.20
C ASP A 77 10.84 8.73 -6.72
N ILE A 78 10.47 7.67 -6.00
CA ILE A 78 10.78 7.54 -4.58
C ILE A 78 11.68 6.36 -4.29
N GLY A 79 12.49 6.51 -3.23
CA GLY A 79 13.32 5.44 -2.71
C GLY A 79 12.65 4.63 -1.60
N PRO A 80 13.33 3.58 -1.10
CA PRO A 80 12.81 2.68 -0.07
C PRO A 80 12.35 3.38 1.22
N ASP A 81 13.10 4.37 1.68
CA ASP A 81 12.80 5.07 2.94
C ASP A 81 11.56 5.96 2.82
N GLU A 82 11.41 6.64 1.68
CA GLU A 82 10.23 7.46 1.42
C GLU A 82 8.99 6.59 1.19
N LEU A 83 9.13 5.48 0.44
CA LEU A 83 8.05 4.50 0.29
C LEU A 83 7.61 3.97 1.66
N ARG A 84 8.55 3.65 2.56
CA ARG A 84 8.23 3.20 3.92
C ARG A 84 7.52 4.26 4.74
N ALA A 85 7.93 5.53 4.63
CA ALA A 85 7.26 6.63 5.31
C ALA A 85 5.82 6.84 4.78
N ARG A 86 5.59 6.68 3.47
CA ARG A 86 4.25 6.79 2.87
C ARG A 86 3.37 5.59 3.25
N ALA A 87 3.90 4.37 3.19
CA ALA A 87 3.22 3.16 3.65
C ALA A 87 2.87 3.24 5.15
N ARG A 88 3.75 3.83 5.98
CA ARG A 88 3.46 4.07 7.40
C ARG A 88 2.25 4.98 7.59
N ARG A 89 2.17 6.08 6.84
CA ARG A 89 1.02 7.01 6.92
C ARG A 89 -0.28 6.31 6.52
N ALA A 90 -0.26 5.52 5.44
CA ALA A 90 -1.41 4.73 5.03
C ALA A 90 -1.83 3.72 6.11
N PHE A 91 -0.86 3.01 6.71
CA PHE A 91 -1.12 2.07 7.79
C PHE A 91 -1.75 2.77 9.01
N ASP A 92 -1.21 3.90 9.43
CA ASP A 92 -1.76 4.66 10.56
C ASP A 92 -3.19 5.17 10.25
N VAL A 93 -3.51 5.53 9.01
CA VAL A 93 -4.89 5.92 8.62
C VAL A 93 -5.86 4.74 8.65
N LEU A 94 -5.43 3.55 8.20
CA LEU A 94 -6.30 2.37 8.05
C LEU A 94 -6.51 1.60 9.36
N TYR A 95 -5.60 1.73 10.34
CA TYR A 95 -5.59 0.90 11.55
C TYR A 95 -5.51 1.68 12.87
N SER A 96 -5.63 3.02 12.84
CA SER A 96 -5.78 3.85 14.05
C SER A 96 -7.22 3.89 14.54
#